data_AF-A0A6C0F8V1-F1
#
_entry.id   AF-A0A6C0F8V1-F1
#
_cell.length_a   1.000
_cell.length_b   1.000
_cell.length_c   1.000
_cell.angle_alpha   90.00
_cell.angle_beta   90.00
_cell.angle_gamma   90.00
#
_symmetry.space_group_name_H-M   'P 1'
#
loop_
_entity.id
_entity.type
_entity.pdbx_description
1 polymer ?
#
loop_
_entity_poly.entity_id
_entity_poly.type
_entity_poly.pdbx_seq_one_letter_code
_entity_poly.pdbx_strand_id
1 'polypeptide(L)'
;MSEIELKKRIESLEKRVCELETIIVKTKETKKEKINREPSKYNKFVKEQLASMKISNPDMNHNERFKKCAELWKSKKDNDNC
;
A
#
# COMPACT_ATOMS: atom_id res chain seq x y z
N MET A 1 -33.32 17.02 -17.61
CA MET A 1 -32.38 16.17 -18.37
C MET A 1 -33.17 15.51 -19.48
N SER A 2 -32.85 15.75 -20.75
CA SER A 2 -33.54 15.10 -21.86
C SER A 2 -33.15 13.62 -21.93
N GLU A 3 -33.97 12.79 -22.57
CA GLU A 3 -33.66 11.37 -22.80
C GLU A 3 -32.29 11.18 -23.49
N ILE A 4 -31.91 12.13 -24.35
CA ILE A 4 -30.61 12.17 -25.03
C ILE A 4 -29.46 12.38 -24.04
N GLU A 5 -29.63 13.29 -23.08
CA GLU A 5 -28.66 13.56 -22.02
C GLU A 5 -28.43 12.32 -21.13
N LEU A 6 -29.53 11.60 -20.83
CA LEU A 6 -29.48 10.37 -20.04
C LEU A 6 -28.75 9.25 -20.78
N LYS A 7 -29.01 9.08 -22.08
CA LYS A 7 -28.31 8.10 -22.93
C LYS A 7 -26.80 8.38 -23.01
N LYS A 8 -26.40 9.65 -23.18
CA LYS A 8 -24.99 10.06 -23.15
C LYS A 8 -24.33 9.78 -21.80
N ARG A 9 -25.07 9.99 -20.70
CA ARG A 9 -24.56 9.72 -19.36
C ARG A 9 -24.37 8.22 -19.11
N ILE A 10 -25.30 7.39 -19.56
CA ILE A 10 -25.21 5.93 -19.47
C ILE A 10 -23.97 5.44 -20.22
N GLU A 11 -23.78 5.88 -21.47
CA GLU A 11 -22.60 5.51 -22.27
C GLU A 11 -21.28 5.93 -21.59
N SER A 12 -21.24 7.12 -20.98
CA SER A 12 -20.08 7.60 -20.23
C SER A 12 -19.80 6.76 -18.97
N LEU A 13 -20.85 6.29 -18.29
CA LEU A 13 -20.72 5.45 -17.11
C LEU A 13 -20.25 4.04 -17.49
N GLU A 14 -20.77 3.48 -18.58
CA GLU A 14 -20.36 2.17 -19.11
C GLU A 14 -18.86 2.15 -19.46
N LYS A 15 -18.35 3.21 -20.10
CA LYS A 15 -16.91 3.36 -20.39
C LYS A 15 -16.05 3.38 -19.12
N ARG A 16 -16.49 4.11 -18.09
CA ARG A 16 -15.77 4.19 -16.80
C ARG A 16 -15.77 2.86 -16.05
N VAL A 17 -16.87 2.10 -16.11
CA VAL A 17 -16.95 0.77 -15.50
C VAL A 17 -15.94 -0.17 -16.16
N CYS A 18 -15.86 -0.16 -17.49
CA CYS A 18 -14.88 -0.94 -18.23
C CYS A 18 -13.42 -0.58 -17.84
N GLU A 19 -13.09 0.71 -17.75
CA GLU A 19 -11.75 1.15 -17.30
C GLU A 19 -11.42 0.66 -15.88
N LEU A 20 -12.37 0.77 -14.95
CA LEU A 20 -12.18 0.30 -13.57
C LEU A 20 -11.99 -1.22 -13.49
N GLU A 21 -12.75 -1.98 -14.28
CA GLU A 21 -12.63 -3.44 -14.35
C GLU A 21 -11.25 -3.86 -14.88
N THR A 22 -10.74 -3.19 -15.92
CA THR A 22 -9.39 -3.49 -16.45
C THR A 22 -8.28 -3.20 -15.43
N ILE A 23 -8.40 -2.13 -14.65
CA ILE A 23 -7.45 -1.81 -13.57
C ILE A 23 -7.51 -2.86 -12.46
N ILE A 24 -8.70 -3.36 -12.11
CA ILE A 24 -8.88 -4.43 -11.12
C ILE A 24 -8.24 -5.73 -11.60
N VAL A 25 -8.43 -6.12 -12.86
CA VAL A 25 -7.78 -7.30 -13.45
C VAL A 25 -6.25 -7.16 -13.40
N LYS A 26 -5.73 -6.02 -13.85
CA LYS A 26 -4.29 -5.72 -13.85
C LYS A 26 -3.66 -5.70 -12.45
N THR A 27 -4.39 -5.22 -11.44
CA THR A 27 -3.96 -5.26 -10.03
C THR A 27 -4.06 -6.65 -9.39
N LYS A 28 -4.98 -7.50 -9.86
CA LYS A 28 -5.04 -8.92 -9.45
C LYS A 28 -3.93 -9.76 -10.08
N GLU A 29 -3.60 -9.54 -11.35
CA GLU A 29 -2.54 -10.27 -12.07
C GLU A 29 -1.13 -10.00 -11.54
N THR A 30 -0.90 -8.82 -10.94
CA THR A 30 0.39 -8.47 -10.30
C THR A 30 0.55 -9.08 -8.89
N LYS A 31 -0.52 -9.64 -8.30
CA LYS A 31 -0.45 -10.53 -7.13
C LYS A 31 -0.20 -11.98 -7.56
N LYS A 32 0.90 -12.24 -8.28
CA LYS A 32 1.42 -13.62 -8.38
C LYS A 32 1.69 -14.14 -6.97
N GLU A 33 1.36 -15.41 -6.71
CA GLU A 33 1.57 -16.11 -5.44
C GLU A 33 2.98 -15.84 -4.89
N LYS A 34 3.08 -14.88 -3.97
CA LYS A 34 4.28 -14.70 -3.18
C LYS A 34 4.28 -15.89 -2.23
N ILE A 35 5.18 -16.85 -2.47
CA ILE A 35 5.53 -17.87 -1.49
C ILE A 35 5.68 -17.16 -0.16
N ASN A 36 4.79 -17.49 0.79
CA ASN A 36 4.66 -16.78 2.04
C ASN A 36 5.84 -17.21 2.94
N ARG A 37 7.03 -16.68 2.63
CA ARG A 37 8.23 -16.91 3.46
C ARG A 37 7.98 -16.27 4.81
N GLU A 38 8.36 -16.97 5.87
CA GLU A 38 8.32 -16.38 7.20
C GLU A 38 9.07 -15.03 7.18
N PRO A 39 8.43 -13.95 7.63
CA PRO A 39 9.07 -12.64 7.60
C PRO A 39 10.29 -12.65 8.53
N SER A 40 11.45 -12.25 8.01
CA SER A 40 12.66 -12.02 8.78
C SER A 40 12.41 -11.12 10.00
N LYS A 41 13.22 -11.26 11.05
CA LYS A 41 13.18 -10.40 12.25
C LYS A 41 13.15 -8.91 11.90
N TYR A 42 13.95 -8.49 10.91
CA TYR A 42 13.94 -7.12 10.40
C TYR A 42 12.57 -6.71 9.83
N ASN A 43 11.97 -7.56 8.98
CA ASN A 43 10.69 -7.26 8.35
C ASN A 43 9.55 -7.19 9.37
N LYS A 44 9.58 -8.04 10.42
CA LYS A 44 8.62 -7.97 11.54
C LYS A 44 8.75 -6.63 12.28
N PHE A 45 9.97 -6.24 12.65
CA PHE A 45 10.25 -4.98 13.32
C PHE A 45 9.80 -3.75 12.51
N VAL A 46 10.17 -3.70 11.23
CA VAL A 46 9.80 -2.58 10.37
C VAL A 46 8.29 -2.46 10.22
N LYS A 47 7.57 -3.58 10.11
CA LYS A 47 6.10 -3.58 10.01
C LYS A 47 5.46 -2.99 11.27
N GLU A 48 5.91 -3.39 12.45
CA GLU A 48 5.41 -2.89 13.74
C GLU A 48 5.69 -1.40 13.91
N GLN A 49 6.93 -0.98 13.67
CA GLN A 49 7.33 0.42 13.84
C GLN A 49 6.64 1.35 12.85
N LEU A 50 6.51 0.95 11.58
CA LEU A 50 5.77 1.74 10.59
C LEU A 50 4.29 1.83 10.93
N ALA A 51 3.67 0.76 11.44
CA ALA A 51 2.27 0.78 11.85
C ALA A 51 2.05 1.75 13.02
N SER A 52 2.92 1.70 14.04
CA SER A 52 2.90 2.63 15.17
C SER A 52 3.09 4.08 14.71
N MET A 53 4.10 4.35 13.88
CA MET A 53 4.35 5.70 13.37
C MET A 53 3.24 6.22 12.44
N LYS A 54 2.52 5.35 11.75
CA LYS A 54 1.37 5.74 10.92
C LYS A 54 0.19 6.22 11.79
N ILE A 55 -0.01 5.60 12.95
CA ILE A 55 -1.06 5.98 13.91
C ILE A 55 -0.66 7.26 14.63
N SER A 56 0.58 7.33 15.14
CA SER A 56 1.05 8.48 15.91
C SER A 56 1.36 9.71 15.04
N ASN A 57 1.74 9.53 13.78
CA ASN A 57 2.10 10.61 12.85
C ASN A 57 1.53 10.33 11.45
N PRO A 58 0.22 10.50 11.25
CA PRO A 58 -0.42 10.26 9.95
C PRO A 58 0.05 11.24 8.87
N ASP A 59 0.45 12.46 9.25
CA ASP A 59 0.93 13.53 8.36
C ASP A 59 2.33 13.25 7.78
N MET A 60 3.17 12.54 8.55
CA MET A 60 4.56 12.24 8.15
C MET A 60 4.61 11.36 6.91
N ASN A 61 5.54 11.64 5.98
CA ASN A 61 5.63 10.85 4.76
C ASN A 61 6.18 9.44 5.03
N HIS A 62 5.80 8.45 4.22
CA HIS A 62 6.27 7.06 4.37
C HIS A 62 7.80 6.95 4.39
N ASN A 63 8.47 7.72 3.53
CA ASN A 63 9.94 7.74 3.44
C ASN A 63 10.61 8.21 4.74
N GLU A 64 10.02 9.18 5.43
CA GLU A 64 10.57 9.71 6.68
C GLU A 64 10.40 8.72 7.83
N ARG A 65 9.22 8.10 7.92
CA ARG A 65 8.97 7.00 8.88
C ARG A 65 9.90 5.83 8.63
N PHE A 66 10.16 5.49 7.37
CA PHE A 66 11.08 4.42 7.00
C PHE A 66 12.54 4.74 7.37
N LYS A 67 13.01 5.96 7.10
CA LYS A 67 14.35 6.42 7.52
C LYS A 67 14.54 6.31 9.03
N LYS A 68 13.60 6.83 9.83
CA LYS A 68 13.63 6.71 11.29
C LYS A 68 13.61 5.25 11.74
N CYS A 69 12.80 4.41 11.10
CA CYS A 69 12.76 2.98 11.40
C CYS A 69 14.09 2.28 11.10
N ALA A 70 14.77 2.64 10.01
CA ALA A 70 16.06 2.08 9.64
C ALA A 70 17.17 2.47 10.64
N GLU A 71 17.16 3.72 11.10
CA GLU A 71 18.07 4.21 12.16
C GLU A 71 17.83 3.46 13.47
N LEU A 72 16.57 3.33 13.91
CA LEU A 72 16.21 2.55 15.10
C LEU A 72 16.63 1.08 15.00
N TRP A 73 16.49 0.46 13.83
CA TRP A 73 16.95 -0.92 13.62
C TRP A 73 18.47 -1.04 13.72
N LYS A 74 19.21 -0.07 13.15
CA LYS A 74 20.67 -0.04 13.25
C LYS A 74 21.12 0.07 14.71
N SER A 75 20.53 0.99 15.48
CA SER A 75 20.81 1.12 16.92
C SER A 75 20.40 -0.12 17.73
N LYS A 76 19.30 -0.79 17.34
CA LYS A 76 18.87 -2.03 17.99
C LYS A 76 19.84 -3.18 17.72
N LYS A 77 20.36 -3.30 16.50
CA LYS A 77 21.35 -4.33 16.13
C LYS A 77 22.63 -4.20 16.96
N ASP A 78 23.07 -2.99 17.28
CA ASP A 78 24.25 -2.76 18.13
C ASP A 78 24.00 -3.19 19.59
N ASN A 79 22.74 -3.24 20.02
CA ASN A 79 22.33 -3.68 21.36
C ASN A 79 22.08 -5.20 21.46
N ASP A 80 21.65 -5.83 20.35
CA ASP A 80 21.43 -7.28 20.21
C ASP A 80 22.72 -8.08 19.87
N ASN A 81 23.90 -7.45 19.80
CA ASN A 81 25.17 -8.13 19.49
C ASN A 81 25.83 -8.77 20.74
N CYS A 82 25.00 -9.48 21.53
CA CYS A 82 25.39 -10.45 22.56
C CYS A 82 24.73 -11.81 22.26
#